data_AF-A0A5C0VJQ4-F1
#
_entry.id   AF-A0A5C0VJQ4-F1
#
_cell.length_a   1.000
_cell.length_b   1.000
_cell.length_c   1.000
_cell.angle_alpha   90.00
_cell.angle_beta   90.00
_cell.angle_gamma   90.00
#
_symmetry.space_group_name_H-M   'P 1'
#
loop_
_entity.id
_entity.type
_entity.pdbx_description
1 polymer ?
#
loop_
_entity_poly.entity_id
_entity_poly.type
_entity_poly.pdbx_seq_one_letter_code
_entity_poly.pdbx_strand_id
1 'polypeptide(L)' 'MESITIEILNPKVKRLLQNLADLNLIAISQNEATSEDLKQWDLLTKEQQEGIFDAIESVKSGKGKPHNEVMDKLKKIYK' A
#
# COMPACT_ATOMS: atom_id res chain seq x y z
N MET A 1 -1.74 3.23 31.07
CA MET A 1 -1.98 1.93 30.43
C MET A 1 -0.79 1.63 29.56
N GLU A 2 -0.16 0.48 29.75
CA GLU A 2 0.99 0.05 28.95
C GLU A 2 0.50 -0.65 27.68
N SER A 3 1.15 -0.40 26.54
CA SER A 3 0.81 -1.01 25.24
C SER A 3 2.04 -1.71 24.65
N ILE A 4 1.81 -2.85 24.00
CA ILE A 4 2.86 -3.67 23.38
C ILE A 4 2.44 -3.97 21.94
N THR A 5 3.33 -3.72 20.99
CA THR A 5 3.16 -4.10 19.58
C THR A 5 3.68 -5.52 19.38
N ILE A 6 2.86 -6.40 18.81
CA ILE A 6 3.19 -7.82 18.60
C ILE A 6 3.01 -8.15 17.12
N GLU A 7 4.05 -8.66 16.48
CA GLU A 7 3.95 -9.25 15.14
C GLU A 7 3.50 -10.71 15.23
N ILE A 8 2.31 -11.01 14.71
CA ILE A 8 1.72 -12.36 14.80
C ILE A 8 2.23 -13.21 13.64
N LEU A 9 3.21 -14.08 13.91
CA LEU A 9 3.73 -15.03 12.93
C LEU A 9 2.86 -16.30 12.80
N ASN A 10 2.18 -16.72 13.87
CA ASN A 10 1.43 -17.98 13.94
C ASN A 10 -0.08 -17.73 14.14
N PRO A 11 -0.97 -18.28 13.30
CA PRO A 11 -2.41 -18.06 13.39
C PRO A 11 -3.06 -18.58 14.69
N LYS A 12 -2.44 -19.55 15.38
CA LYS A 12 -2.93 -20.01 16.70
C LYS A 12 -2.80 -18.93 17.78
N VAL A 13 -1.77 -18.09 17.70
CA VAL A 13 -1.55 -16.98 18.63
C VAL A 13 -2.64 -15.92 18.46
N LYS A 14 -3.13 -15.70 17.24
CA LYS A 14 -4.28 -14.80 16.98
C LYS A 14 -5.52 -15.23 17.77
N ARG A 15 -5.84 -16.53 17.79
CA ARG A 15 -6.97 -17.06 18.57
C ARG A 15 -6.78 -16.86 20.07
N LEU A 16 -5.57 -17.04 20.58
CA LEU A 16 -5.26 -16.80 21.99
C LEU A 16 -5.49 -15.34 22.38
N LEU A 17 -4.99 -14.40 21.56
CA LEU A 17 -5.19 -12.97 21.78
C LEU A 17 -6.67 -12.60 21.74
N GLN A 18 -7.43 -13.17 20.78
CA GLN A 18 -8.87 -12.95 20.70
C GLN A 18 -9.58 -13.43 21.99
N ASN A 19 -9.25 -14.62 22.48
CA ASN A 19 -9.84 -15.14 23.72
C ASN A 19 -9.56 -14.23 24.93
N LEU A 20 -8.37 -13.61 25.01
CA LEU A 20 -8.04 -12.67 26.08
C LEU A 20 -8.82 -11.36 25.95
N ALA A 21 -9.05 -10.89 24.72
CA ALA A 21 -9.90 -9.73 24.46
C ALA A 21 -11.37 -10.00 24.80
N ASP A 22 -11.88 -11.19 24.47
CA ASP A 22 -13.26 -11.59 24.77
C ASP A 22 -13.52 -11.68 26.29
N LEU A 23 -12.47 -11.97 27.08
CA LEU A 23 -12.49 -11.93 28.55
C LEU A 23 -12.29 -10.51 29.12
N ASN A 24 -12.20 -9.48 28.28
CA ASN A 24 -11.91 -8.09 28.65
C ASN A 24 -10.60 -7.89 29.44
N LEU A 25 -9.62 -8.78 29.23
CA LEU A 25 -8.31 -8.69 29.88
C LEU A 25 -7.34 -7.79 29.11
N ILE A 26 -7.53 -7.69 27.79
CA ILE A 26 -6.74 -6.83 26.89
C ILE A 26 -7.66 -6.13 25.90
N ALA A 27 -7.19 -5.03 25.32
CA ALA A 27 -7.78 -4.42 24.14
C ALA A 27 -6.83 -4.61 22.95
N ILE A 28 -7.37 -5.07 21.81
CA ILE A 28 -6.61 -5.23 20.58
C ILE A 28 -6.94 -4.06 19.66
N SER A 29 -5.97 -3.19 19.40
CA SER A 29 -6.05 -2.24 18.28
C SER A 29 -5.24 -2.79 17.11
N GLN A 30 -5.88 -2.93 15.95
CA GLN A 30 -5.13 -3.15 14.72
C GLN A 30 -4.52 -1.82 14.32
N ASN A 31 -3.19 -1.77 14.19
CA ASN A 31 -2.54 -0.67 13.49
C ASN A 31 -2.94 -0.80 12.02
N GLU A 32 -3.98 -0.07 11.63
CA GLU A 32 -4.37 0.04 10.25
C GLU A 32 -3.29 0.86 9.52
N ALA A 33 -2.31 0.17 8.95
CA ALA A 33 -1.34 0.75 8.02
C ALA A 33 -2.02 1.40 6.79
N THR A 34 -3.34 1.25 6.63
CA THR A 34 -4.17 1.90 5.61
C THR A 34 -4.21 3.42 5.74
N SER A 35 -3.87 4.00 6.90
CA SER A 35 -3.94 5.45 7.06
C SER A 35 -2.85 6.19 6.30
N GLU A 36 -1.67 5.61 6.13
CA GLU A 36 -0.52 6.29 5.51
C GLU A 36 -0.74 6.46 4.00
N ASP A 37 -1.16 5.40 3.32
CA ASP A 37 -1.39 5.40 1.87
C ASP A 37 -2.56 6.32 1.48
N LEU A 38 -3.63 6.33 2.28
CA LEU A 38 -4.77 7.23 2.07
C LEU A 38 -4.38 8.70 2.31
N LYS A 39 -3.56 8.97 3.33
CA LYS A 39 -3.01 10.32 3.56
C LYS A 39 -2.10 10.75 2.41
N GLN A 40 -1.29 9.85 1.87
CA GLN A 40 -0.42 10.14 0.73
C GLN A 40 -1.22 10.41 -0.55
N TRP A 41 -2.35 9.72 -0.75
CA TRP A 41 -3.26 9.98 -1.85
C TRP A 41 -3.85 11.40 -1.80
N ASP A 42 -4.26 11.84 -0.61
CA ASP A 42 -4.83 13.19 -0.39
C ASP A 42 -3.79 14.32 -0.48
N LEU A 43 -2.49 14.00 -0.40
CA LEU A 43 -1.39 14.95 -0.59
C LEU A 43 -1.08 15.22 -2.07
N LEU A 44 -1.58 14.40 -2.99
CA LEU A 44 -1.38 14.58 -4.42
C LEU A 44 -2.21 15.74 -4.97
N THR A 45 -1.68 16.46 -5.95
CA THR A 45 -2.49 17.43 -6.70
C THR A 45 -3.52 16.70 -7.56
N LYS A 46 -4.60 17.40 -7.96
CA LYS A 46 -5.63 16.84 -8.86
C LYS A 46 -5.02 16.30 -10.16
N GLU A 47 -4.07 17.05 -10.73
CA GLU A 47 -3.35 16.65 -11.95
C GLU A 47 -2.55 15.35 -11.76
N GLN A 48 -1.94 15.16 -10.59
CA GLN A 48 -1.21 13.93 -10.26
C GLN A 48 -2.17 12.74 -10.09
N GLN A 49 -3.30 12.94 -9.41
CA GLN A 49 -4.32 11.91 -9.25
C GLN A 49 -4.90 11.49 -10.62
N GLU A 50 -5.26 12.47 -11.46
CA GLU A 50 -5.74 12.25 -12.83
C GLU A 50 -4.69 11.50 -13.67
N GLY A 51 -3.43 11.92 -13.63
CA GLY A 51 -2.34 11.24 -14.34
C GLY A 51 -2.14 9.78 -13.91
N ILE A 52 -2.37 9.46 -12.63
CA ILE A 52 -2.36 8.08 -12.13
C ILE A 52 -3.53 7.28 -12.69
N PHE A 53 -4.74 7.85 -12.70
CA PHE A 53 -5.91 7.19 -13.28
C PHE A 53 -5.72 6.90 -14.78
N ASP A 54 -5.25 7.88 -15.53
CA ASP A 54 -4.98 7.75 -16.97
C ASP A 54 -3.92 6.68 -17.26
N ALA A 55 -2.88 6.60 -16.42
CA ALA A 55 -1.84 5.59 -16.52
C ALA A 55 -2.40 4.18 -16.25
N ILE A 56 -3.24 4.03 -15.22
CA ILE A 56 -3.90 2.75 -14.90
C ILE A 56 -4.80 2.32 -16.07
N GLU A 57 -5.58 3.23 -16.64
CA GLU A 57 -6.43 2.93 -17.79
C GLU A 57 -5.62 2.56 -19.04
N SER A 58 -4.51 3.25 -19.28
CA SER A 58 -3.57 2.95 -20.36
C SER A 58 -2.97 1.55 -20.22
N VAL A 59 -2.61 1.14 -19.00
CA VAL A 59 -2.10 -0.21 -18.74
C VAL A 59 -3.19 -1.26 -18.97
N LYS A 60 -4.41 -1.03 -18.45
CA LYS A 60 -5.55 -1.95 -18.65
C LYS A 60 -5.93 -2.12 -20.12
N SER A 61 -5.83 -1.05 -20.90
CA SER A 61 -6.10 -1.06 -22.35
C SER A 61 -4.91 -1.57 -23.19
N GLY A 62 -3.81 -1.98 -22.56
CA GLY A 62 -2.63 -2.50 -23.25
C GLY A 62 -1.83 -1.43 -24.01
N LYS A 63 -2.07 -0.14 -23.74
CA LYS A 63 -1.41 1.01 -24.37
C LYS A 63 -0.05 1.36 -23.74
N GLY A 64 0.59 0.40 -23.07
CA GLY A 64 1.92 0.58 -22.51
C GLY A 64 2.98 0.77 -23.61
N LYS A 65 4.06 1.48 -23.29
CA LYS A 65 5.21 1.55 -24.19
C LYS A 65 6.07 0.29 -24.05
N PRO A 66 6.48 -0.35 -25.15
CA PRO A 66 7.32 -1.53 -25.08
C PRO A 66 8.72 -1.16 -24.57
N HIS A 67 9.33 -2.07 -23.82
CA HIS A 67 10.59 -1.84 -23.12
C HIS A 67 11.72 -1.38 -24.04
N ASN A 68 11.84 -1.98 -25.23
CA ASN A 68 12.84 -1.63 -26.23
C ASN A 68 12.75 -0.16 -26.68
N GLU A 69 11.53 0.34 -26.97
CA GLU A 69 11.31 1.73 -27.38
C GLU A 69 11.74 2.72 -26.30
N VAL A 70 11.44 2.41 -25.03
CA VAL A 70 11.84 3.23 -23.89
C VAL A 70 13.37 3.28 -23.76
N MET A 71 14.02 2.12 -23.87
CA MET A 71 15.48 2.01 -23.75
C MET A 71 16.21 2.70 -24.90
N ASP A 72 15.69 2.60 -26.13
CA ASP A 72 16.28 3.26 -27.29
C ASP A 72 16.19 4.78 -27.21
N LYS A 73 15.09 5.32 -26.65
CA LYS A 73 14.97 6.76 -26.40
C LYS A 73 15.96 7.24 -25.35
N LEU A 74 16.13 6.50 -24.25
CA LEU A 74 17.07 6.87 -23.19
C LEU A 74 18.52 6.84 -23.68
N LYS A 75 18.91 5.79 -24.43
CA LYS A 75 20.26 5.70 -25.02
C LYS A 75 20.60 6.88 -25.93
N LYS A 76 19.62 7.48 -26.61
CA LYS A 76 19.82 8.67 -27.46
C LYS A 76 20.07 9.97 -26.67
N ILE A 77 19.60 10.06 -25.43
CA ILE A 77 19.80 11.26 -24.59
C ILE A 77 21.22 11.29 -24.01
N TYR A 78 21.82 10.12 -23.81
CA TYR A 78 23.16 9.97 -23.20
C TYR A 78 24.28 9.66 -24.20
N LYS A 79 24.02 9.79 -25.51
CA LYS A 79 25.00 9.67 -26.59
C LYS A 79 25.28 11.05 -27.18
#